data_AF-A0A3D3XLV5-F1
#
_entry.id   AF-A0A3D3XLV5-F1
#
_cell.length_a   1.000
_cell.length_b   1.000
_cell.length_c   1.000
_cell.angle_alpha   90.00
_cell.angle_beta   90.00
_cell.angle_gamma   90.00
#
_symmetry.space_group_name_H-M   'P 1'
#
loop_
_entity.id
_entity.type
_entity.pdbx_description
1 polymer ?
#
loop_
_entity_poly.entity_id
_entity_poly.type
_entity_poly.pdbx_seq_one_letter_code
_entity_poly.pdbx_strand_id
1 'polypeptide(L)'
;MNIHNLWLKTLAWACMMISSATLHMDAQAQPTGKAIYAQACAQCHGPDLQGGQAQSLKDAVWQFGSKRSHIFRNIKYGISDFAMPAFEEALSDDAINRVLDFIFESEKKSGSTRPPTPKRIFTLDYELTIDVVAEGLDIPWAIDFLDEERALITERPGRLRLLEGGKLHSEAIEGTPSVLHEGQGGLLDVSVDPDYAENGWVYLSYSHLLSDAEGERKPAMTRIVRGKIQDHAWTDQEVIYEAPHDLYTTTRHHYGSRI
;
A
#
# COMPACT_ATOMS: atom_id res chain seq x y z
N MET A 1 71.61 11.37 62.37
CA MET A 1 72.99 10.85 62.54
C MET A 1 73.12 9.60 61.68
N ASN A 2 74.08 9.59 60.73
CA ASN A 2 74.53 8.49 59.82
C ASN A 2 73.50 7.92 58.84
N ILE A 3 73.49 8.23 57.52
CA ILE A 3 74.47 8.14 56.40
C ILE A 3 74.76 6.69 55.92
N HIS A 4 74.59 6.50 54.60
CA HIS A 4 75.18 5.51 53.65
C HIS A 4 74.39 4.26 53.24
N ASN A 5 73.92 4.23 51.99
CA ASN A 5 74.50 3.46 50.86
C ASN A 5 73.55 3.55 49.64
N LEU A 6 73.91 4.30 48.59
CA LEU A 6 74.51 3.82 47.33
C LEU A 6 73.70 2.68 46.67
N TRP A 7 73.26 2.87 45.42
CA TRP A 7 73.46 1.96 44.29
C TRP A 7 72.87 2.61 43.01
N LEU A 8 73.75 3.13 42.16
CA LEU A 8 73.45 3.43 40.75
C LEU A 8 73.39 2.10 39.99
N LYS A 9 72.27 1.80 39.34
CA LYS A 9 72.24 0.91 38.18
C LYS A 9 71.32 1.46 37.09
N THR A 10 71.96 1.60 35.94
CA THR A 10 71.56 1.91 34.58
C THR A 10 70.35 1.16 34.01
N LEU A 11 69.80 1.78 32.95
CA LEU A 11 69.26 1.20 31.71
C LEU A 11 67.74 1.06 31.51
N ALA A 12 67.39 1.35 30.25
CA ALA A 12 66.21 0.95 29.48
C ALA A 12 65.02 1.92 29.47
N TRP A 13 65.13 2.82 28.50
CA TRP A 13 64.05 3.41 27.72
C TRP A 13 62.99 2.34 27.35
N ALA A 14 61.79 2.46 27.91
CA ALA A 14 60.60 1.77 27.41
C ALA A 14 59.61 2.84 26.96
N CYS A 15 59.66 3.12 25.65
CA CYS A 15 58.67 3.94 24.96
C CYS A 15 57.33 3.19 25.04
N MET A 16 56.46 3.63 25.94
CA MET A 16 55.12 3.07 26.10
C MET A 16 54.30 3.48 24.87
N MET A 17 54.26 2.58 23.88
CA MET A 17 53.39 2.73 22.71
C MET A 17 51.95 2.73 23.21
N ILE A 18 51.34 3.91 23.23
CA ILE A 18 49.90 4.08 23.35
C ILE A 18 49.31 3.49 22.07
N SER A 19 48.91 2.22 22.14
CA SER A 19 48.09 1.62 21.10
C SER A 19 46.72 2.27 21.18
N SER A 20 46.52 3.32 20.38
CA SER A 20 45.21 3.88 20.09
C SER A 20 44.42 2.83 19.32
N ALA A 21 43.81 1.89 20.05
CA ALA A 21 42.78 1.03 19.51
C ALA A 21 41.60 1.93 19.14
N THR A 22 41.54 2.33 17.88
CA THR A 22 40.32 2.80 17.25
C THR A 22 39.33 1.66 17.33
N LEU A 23 38.46 1.71 18.34
CA LEU A 23 37.22 0.96 18.37
C LEU A 23 36.50 1.30 17.06
N HIS A 24 36.60 0.38 16.10
CA HIS A 24 35.71 0.37 14.96
C HIS A 24 34.33 0.15 15.56
N MET A 25 33.48 1.17 15.49
CA MET A 25 32.04 0.98 15.61
C MET A 25 31.65 0.06 14.46
N ASP A 26 31.53 -1.23 14.74
CA ASP A 26 30.88 -2.17 13.83
C ASP A 26 29.50 -1.61 13.53
N ALA A 27 29.30 -1.20 12.28
CA ALA A 27 27.96 -0.93 11.77
C ALA A 27 27.17 -2.24 11.90
N GLN A 28 26.27 -2.31 12.89
CA GLN A 28 25.43 -3.48 13.11
C GLN A 28 24.77 -3.86 11.77
N ALA A 29 25.12 -5.03 11.23
CA ALA A 29 24.59 -5.46 9.95
C ALA A 29 23.07 -5.50 10.02
N GLN A 30 22.41 -4.82 9.07
CA GLN A 30 20.95 -4.76 9.02
C GLN A 30 20.35 -6.17 8.89
N PRO A 31 19.25 -6.49 9.60
CA PRO A 31 18.65 -7.81 9.53
C PRO A 31 18.14 -8.10 8.12
N THR A 32 18.35 -9.33 7.65
CA THR A 32 17.88 -9.80 6.34
C THR A 32 16.36 -9.92 6.31
N GLY A 33 15.76 -9.89 5.11
CA GLY A 33 14.31 -10.07 4.94
C GLY A 33 13.80 -11.37 5.54
N LYS A 34 14.55 -12.47 5.37
CA LYS A 34 14.23 -13.77 5.97
C LYS A 34 14.25 -13.73 7.51
N ALA A 35 15.21 -13.02 8.10
CA ALA A 35 15.31 -12.89 9.55
C ALA A 35 14.13 -12.07 10.11
N ILE A 36 13.77 -10.96 9.45
CA ILE A 36 12.61 -10.15 9.81
C ILE A 36 11.33 -10.99 9.68
N TYR A 37 11.16 -11.70 8.56
CA TYR A 37 10.01 -12.57 8.32
C TYR A 37 9.83 -13.63 9.43
N ALA A 38 10.93 -14.29 9.83
CA ALA A 38 10.89 -15.30 10.88
C ALA A 38 10.43 -14.74 12.23
N GLN A 39 10.75 -13.48 12.53
CA GLN A 39 10.41 -12.83 13.79
C GLN A 39 8.99 -12.24 13.79
N ALA A 40 8.56 -11.66 12.67
CA ALA A 40 7.37 -10.82 12.60
C ALA A 40 6.18 -11.45 11.84
N CYS A 41 6.42 -12.42 10.96
CA CYS A 41 5.41 -12.87 9.98
C CYS A 41 5.12 -14.38 10.08
N ALA A 42 6.14 -15.19 10.38
CA ALA A 42 6.08 -16.65 10.31
C ALA A 42 5.02 -17.28 11.24
N GLN A 43 4.68 -16.62 12.34
CA GLN A 43 3.66 -17.11 13.28
C GLN A 43 2.27 -17.24 12.65
N CYS A 44 1.95 -16.39 11.67
CA CYS A 44 0.65 -16.39 10.98
C CYS A 44 0.75 -16.98 9.56
N HIS A 45 1.82 -16.64 8.83
CA HIS A 45 2.03 -17.04 7.43
C HIS A 45 2.86 -18.33 7.26
N GLY A 46 3.24 -18.97 8.37
CA GLY A 46 4.04 -20.19 8.40
C GLY A 46 5.54 -19.93 8.21
N PRO A 47 6.42 -20.78 8.78
CA PRO A 47 7.87 -20.60 8.70
C PRO A 47 8.43 -20.68 7.27
N ASP A 48 7.72 -21.37 6.36
CA ASP A 48 8.08 -21.56 4.96
C ASP A 48 7.13 -20.84 4.00
N LEU A 49 6.44 -19.78 4.47
CA LEU A 49 5.46 -18.99 3.69
C LEU A 49 4.24 -19.79 3.19
N GLN A 50 4.02 -20.99 3.71
CA GLN A 50 2.97 -21.90 3.26
C GLN A 50 1.56 -21.52 3.75
N GLY A 51 1.46 -20.47 4.56
CA GLY A 51 0.23 -20.09 5.23
C GLY A 51 0.00 -20.86 6.52
N GLY A 52 -1.13 -20.61 7.15
CA GLY A 52 -1.54 -21.19 8.43
C GLY A 52 -2.78 -20.48 8.93
N GLN A 53 -2.59 -19.63 9.95
CA GLN A 53 -3.67 -18.73 10.41
C GLN A 53 -3.96 -17.63 9.40
N ALA A 54 -2.97 -17.23 8.61
CA ALA A 54 -3.10 -16.29 7.51
C ALA A 54 -2.76 -16.96 6.17
N GLN A 55 -3.03 -16.26 5.07
CA GLN A 55 -2.79 -16.77 3.71
C GLN A 55 -1.36 -17.24 3.47
N SER A 56 -1.19 -18.18 2.56
CA SER A 56 0.11 -18.49 1.95
C SER A 56 0.66 -17.27 1.24
N LEU A 57 1.99 -17.12 1.23
CA LEU A 57 2.70 -16.03 0.56
C LEU A 57 3.62 -16.59 -0.55
N LYS A 58 3.40 -17.83 -0.99
CA LYS A 58 4.21 -18.48 -2.04
C LYS A 58 3.40 -19.28 -3.07
N ASP A 59 2.07 -19.27 -2.99
CA ASP A 59 1.18 -20.04 -3.88
C ASP A 59 0.65 -19.21 -5.07
N ALA A 60 1.16 -17.98 -5.23
CA ALA A 60 0.74 -17.00 -6.25
C ALA A 60 -0.76 -16.58 -6.15
N VAL A 61 -1.43 -16.87 -5.02
CA VAL A 61 -2.80 -16.44 -4.74
C VAL A 61 -2.77 -15.30 -3.73
N TRP A 62 -2.92 -14.07 -4.23
CA TRP A 62 -2.88 -12.86 -3.41
C TRP A 62 -4.28 -12.27 -3.21
N GLN A 63 -4.79 -12.29 -1.98
CA GLN A 63 -6.13 -11.76 -1.67
C GLN A 63 -6.20 -10.24 -1.65
N PHE A 64 -5.09 -9.57 -1.28
CA PHE A 64 -5.07 -8.13 -1.00
C PHE A 64 -4.17 -7.35 -1.97
N GLY A 65 -4.10 -7.82 -3.22
CA GLY A 65 -3.25 -7.26 -4.27
C GLY A 65 -1.89 -7.96 -4.37
N SER A 66 -1.49 -8.26 -5.61
CA SER A 66 -0.27 -9.02 -5.93
C SER A 66 0.92 -8.14 -6.30
N LYS A 67 0.73 -6.83 -6.48
CA LYS A 67 1.84 -5.93 -6.83
C LYS A 67 2.69 -5.67 -5.61
N ARG A 68 4.00 -5.49 -5.82
CA ARG A 68 4.95 -5.15 -4.74
C ARG A 68 4.48 -3.96 -3.90
N SER A 69 3.95 -2.92 -4.55
CA SER A 69 3.42 -1.73 -3.86
C SER A 69 2.20 -2.05 -2.99
N HIS A 70 1.34 -3.00 -3.40
CA HIS A 70 0.21 -3.44 -2.60
C HIS A 70 0.68 -4.17 -1.35
N ILE A 71 1.57 -5.15 -1.50
CA ILE A 71 2.08 -5.94 -0.39
C ILE A 71 2.88 -5.05 0.57
N PHE A 72 3.69 -4.13 0.04
CA PHE A 72 4.40 -3.11 0.84
C PHE A 72 3.41 -2.33 1.71
N ARG A 73 2.36 -1.76 1.11
CA ARG A 73 1.34 -0.98 1.81
C ARG A 73 0.61 -1.83 2.87
N ASN A 74 0.28 -3.08 2.55
CA ASN A 74 -0.40 -3.99 3.47
C ASN A 74 0.49 -4.34 4.67
N ILE A 75 1.80 -4.50 4.48
CA ILE A 75 2.75 -4.68 5.59
C ILE A 75 2.85 -3.38 6.40
N LYS A 76 3.03 -2.24 5.74
CA LYS A 76 3.23 -0.96 6.41
C LYS A 76 2.02 -0.56 7.25
N TYR A 77 0.82 -0.60 6.67
CA TYR A 77 -0.40 -0.07 7.28
C TYR A 77 -1.36 -1.13 7.82
N GLY A 78 -1.04 -2.41 7.64
CA GLY A 78 -1.87 -3.52 8.08
C GLY A 78 -3.09 -3.75 7.18
N ILE A 79 -3.88 -4.76 7.54
CA ILE A 79 -5.18 -5.09 6.95
C ILE A 79 -6.16 -5.22 8.10
N SER A 80 -6.80 -4.10 8.44
CA SER A 80 -7.61 -3.95 9.67
C SER A 80 -8.69 -5.01 9.83
N ASP A 81 -9.29 -5.44 8.73
CA ASP A 81 -10.46 -6.32 8.75
C ASP A 81 -10.06 -7.81 8.91
N PHE A 82 -8.77 -8.13 8.75
CA PHE A 82 -8.25 -9.51 8.73
C PHE A 82 -7.09 -9.76 9.72
N ALA A 83 -7.03 -8.95 10.79
CA ALA A 83 -6.07 -9.10 11.90
C ALA A 83 -4.58 -9.11 11.48
N MET A 84 -4.23 -8.55 10.32
CA MET A 84 -2.83 -8.28 9.95
C MET A 84 -2.42 -6.92 10.53
N PRO A 85 -1.53 -6.87 11.52
CA PRO A 85 -1.15 -5.63 12.18
C PRO A 85 -0.36 -4.71 11.24
N ALA A 86 -0.40 -3.40 11.53
CA ALA A 86 0.47 -2.43 10.88
C ALA A 86 1.90 -2.54 11.43
N PHE A 87 2.90 -2.45 10.56
CA PHE A 87 4.31 -2.50 10.93
C PHE A 87 5.05 -1.16 10.76
N GLU A 88 4.35 -0.07 10.42
CA GLU A 88 4.97 1.25 10.20
C GLU A 88 5.79 1.78 11.38
N GLU A 89 5.38 1.46 12.62
CA GLU A 89 6.13 1.86 13.83
C GLU A 89 7.30 0.92 14.15
N ALA A 90 7.26 -0.31 13.63
CA ALA A 90 8.21 -1.37 13.98
C ALA A 90 9.28 -1.60 12.90
N LEU A 91 8.97 -1.33 11.63
CA LEU A 91 9.81 -1.62 10.48
C LEU A 91 9.95 -0.39 9.60
N SER A 92 11.19 -0.06 9.23
CA SER A 92 11.45 0.96 8.20
C SER A 92 11.04 0.46 6.80
N ASP A 93 10.86 1.39 5.87
CA ASP A 93 10.53 1.08 4.47
C ASP A 93 11.58 0.15 3.83
N ASP A 94 12.86 0.31 4.17
CA ASP A 94 13.92 -0.58 3.71
C ASP A 94 13.78 -1.99 4.30
N ALA A 95 13.37 -2.10 5.57
CA ALA A 95 13.15 -3.39 6.20
C ALA A 95 11.96 -4.13 5.56
N ILE A 96 10.86 -3.42 5.27
CA ILE A 96 9.71 -3.97 4.55
C ILE A 96 10.14 -4.43 3.16
N ASN A 97 10.91 -3.63 2.43
CA ASN A 97 11.40 -4.02 1.10
C ASN A 97 12.26 -5.29 1.14
N ARG A 98 13.13 -5.46 2.14
CA ARG A 98 13.89 -6.71 2.29
C ARG A 98 12.98 -7.92 2.55
N VAL A 99 11.91 -7.76 3.33
CA VAL A 99 10.90 -8.83 3.52
C VAL A 99 10.22 -9.17 2.20
N LEU A 100 9.83 -8.17 1.41
CA LEU A 100 9.24 -8.38 0.09
C LEU A 100 10.18 -9.15 -0.84
N ASP A 101 11.47 -8.81 -0.86
CA ASP A 101 12.46 -9.53 -1.67
C ASP A 101 12.49 -11.02 -1.30
N PHE A 102 12.51 -11.33 -0.01
CA PHE A 102 12.44 -12.71 0.47
C PHE A 102 11.15 -13.42 0.07
N ILE A 103 9.99 -12.75 0.14
CA ILE A 103 8.69 -13.32 -0.27
C ILE A 103 8.68 -13.62 -1.77
N PHE A 104 9.01 -12.64 -2.62
CA PHE A 104 8.97 -12.80 -4.07
C PHE A 104 10.00 -13.81 -4.58
N GLU A 105 11.20 -13.86 -3.97
CA GLU A 105 12.16 -14.92 -4.28
C GLU A 105 11.64 -16.31 -3.91
N SER A 106 10.96 -16.42 -2.78
CA SER A 106 10.37 -17.67 -2.30
C SER A 106 9.22 -18.14 -3.21
N GLU A 107 8.33 -17.23 -3.62
CA GLU A 107 7.26 -17.49 -4.59
C GLU A 107 7.84 -17.90 -5.95
N LYS A 108 8.84 -17.19 -6.46
CA LYS A 108 9.49 -17.56 -7.72
C LYS A 108 10.09 -18.98 -7.66
N LYS A 109 10.65 -19.36 -6.51
CA LYS A 109 11.23 -20.70 -6.28
C LYS A 109 10.16 -21.79 -6.16
N SER A 110 8.95 -21.48 -5.68
CA SER A 110 7.87 -22.47 -5.58
C SER A 110 7.30 -22.86 -6.95
N GLY A 111 7.49 -22.01 -7.97
CA GLY A 111 6.94 -22.22 -9.31
C GLY A 111 5.41 -22.12 -9.36
N SER A 112 4.78 -21.55 -8.33
CA SER A 112 3.34 -21.38 -8.27
C SER A 112 2.85 -20.37 -9.30
N THR A 113 1.64 -20.61 -9.82
CA THR A 113 0.99 -19.72 -10.78
C THR A 113 -0.44 -19.50 -10.32
N ARG A 114 -0.97 -18.30 -10.59
CA ARG A 114 -2.36 -17.96 -10.27
C ARG A 114 -3.29 -18.90 -11.06
N PRO A 115 -4.24 -19.58 -10.40
CA PRO A 115 -5.24 -20.37 -11.10
C PRO A 115 -6.04 -19.52 -12.11
N PRO A 116 -6.44 -20.10 -13.25
CA PRO A 116 -7.28 -19.39 -14.22
C PRO A 116 -8.65 -19.06 -13.61
N THR A 117 -9.25 -17.96 -14.06
CA THR A 117 -10.63 -17.60 -13.68
C THR A 117 -11.60 -18.70 -14.14
N PRO A 118 -12.45 -19.23 -13.25
CA PRO A 118 -13.43 -20.25 -13.63
C PRO A 118 -14.47 -19.65 -14.58
N LYS A 119 -14.82 -20.37 -15.66
CA LYS A 119 -15.85 -19.92 -16.61
C LYS A 119 -17.28 -20.07 -16.08
N ARG A 120 -17.48 -21.03 -15.19
CA ARG A 120 -18.78 -21.30 -14.56
C ARG A 120 -18.60 -21.54 -13.07
N ILE A 121 -19.50 -20.98 -12.27
CA ILE A 121 -19.55 -21.16 -10.82
C ILE A 121 -20.97 -21.59 -10.47
N PHE A 122 -21.09 -22.57 -9.58
CA PHE A 122 -22.37 -23.02 -9.04
C PHE A 122 -22.50 -22.48 -7.62
N THR A 123 -23.60 -21.79 -7.37
CA THR A 123 -24.03 -21.39 -6.03
C THR A 123 -25.19 -22.30 -5.58
N LEU A 124 -25.76 -22.06 -4.40
CA LEU A 124 -26.92 -22.83 -3.94
C LEU A 124 -28.12 -22.69 -4.90
N ASP A 125 -28.30 -21.49 -5.47
CA ASP A 125 -29.51 -21.10 -6.21
C ASP A 125 -29.27 -20.81 -7.70
N TYR A 126 -28.02 -20.55 -8.11
CA TYR A 126 -27.68 -20.10 -9.47
C TYR A 126 -26.47 -20.82 -10.05
N GLU A 127 -26.54 -21.11 -11.36
CA GLU A 127 -25.37 -21.34 -12.21
C GLU A 127 -24.97 -20.01 -12.85
N LEU A 128 -23.76 -19.55 -12.56
CA LEU A 128 -23.22 -18.28 -13.04
C LEU A 128 -22.19 -18.53 -14.14
N THR A 129 -22.32 -17.83 -15.26
CA THR A 129 -21.25 -17.69 -16.26
C THR A 129 -20.41 -16.48 -15.91
N ILE A 130 -19.08 -16.64 -15.93
CA ILE A 130 -18.14 -15.59 -15.57
C ILE A 130 -17.43 -15.11 -16.83
N ASP A 131 -17.61 -13.83 -17.15
CA ASP A 131 -16.93 -13.14 -18.24
C ASP A 131 -16.09 -11.99 -17.69
N VAL A 132 -14.90 -11.82 -18.24
CA VAL A 132 -13.99 -10.74 -17.85
C VAL A 132 -14.35 -9.48 -18.65
N VAL A 133 -14.81 -8.45 -17.95
CA VAL A 133 -15.21 -7.17 -18.55
C VAL A 133 -14.01 -6.25 -18.82
N ALA A 134 -13.01 -6.28 -17.92
CA ALA A 134 -11.80 -5.49 -18.04
C ALA A 134 -10.63 -6.15 -17.31
N GLU A 135 -9.43 -6.02 -17.87
CA GLU A 135 -8.16 -6.44 -17.26
C GLU A 135 -7.21 -5.25 -17.11
N GLY A 136 -6.10 -5.44 -16.39
CA GLY A 136 -5.09 -4.40 -16.21
C GLY A 136 -5.45 -3.31 -15.18
N LEU A 137 -6.59 -3.46 -14.52
CA LEU A 137 -6.97 -2.67 -13.35
C LEU A 137 -6.05 -2.99 -12.16
N ASP A 138 -5.94 -2.04 -11.25
CA ASP A 138 -5.16 -2.14 -10.02
C ASP A 138 -6.04 -2.58 -8.86
N ILE A 139 -6.77 -1.66 -8.22
CA ILE A 139 -7.71 -1.96 -7.14
C ILE A 139 -9.05 -1.31 -7.49
N PRO A 140 -9.83 -1.91 -8.42
CA PRO A 140 -11.11 -1.35 -8.82
C PRO A 140 -12.09 -1.31 -7.64
N TRP A 141 -12.89 -0.24 -7.56
CA TRP A 141 -13.84 -0.02 -6.47
C TRP A 141 -15.28 0.06 -6.95
N ALA A 142 -15.56 0.98 -7.87
CA ALA A 142 -16.90 1.18 -8.44
C ALA A 142 -16.83 1.24 -9.97
N ILE A 143 -17.97 0.97 -10.58
CA ILE A 143 -18.21 1.11 -12.02
C ILE A 143 -19.56 1.78 -12.22
N ASP A 144 -19.64 2.69 -13.19
CA ASP A 144 -20.90 3.23 -13.69
C ASP A 144 -20.82 3.51 -15.20
N PHE A 145 -21.96 3.48 -15.88
CA PHE A 145 -22.04 3.47 -17.34
C PHE A 145 -22.38 4.85 -17.88
N LEU A 146 -21.58 5.32 -18.84
CA LEU A 146 -21.87 6.54 -19.59
C LEU A 146 -22.92 6.26 -20.68
N ASP A 147 -22.86 5.05 -21.27
CA ASP A 147 -23.80 4.51 -22.24
C ASP A 147 -23.56 2.99 -22.42
N GLU A 148 -24.10 2.39 -23.49
CA GLU A 148 -24.00 0.96 -23.80
C GLU A 148 -22.57 0.47 -24.07
N GLU A 149 -21.66 1.36 -24.49
CA GLU A 149 -20.30 0.98 -24.90
C GLU A 149 -19.22 1.52 -23.95
N ARG A 150 -19.56 2.50 -23.11
CA ARG A 150 -18.62 3.23 -22.27
C ARG A 150 -18.96 3.14 -20.79
N ALA A 151 -17.96 2.85 -19.97
CA ALA A 151 -18.09 2.84 -18.52
C ALA A 151 -16.89 3.51 -17.85
N LEU A 152 -17.14 4.13 -16.70
CA LEU A 152 -16.12 4.66 -15.80
C LEU A 152 -15.88 3.68 -14.67
N ILE A 153 -14.62 3.45 -14.33
CA ILE A 153 -14.21 2.57 -13.25
C ILE A 153 -13.28 3.35 -12.32
N THR A 154 -13.63 3.46 -11.05
CA THR A 154 -12.74 4.02 -10.04
C THR A 154 -11.77 2.97 -9.55
N GLU A 155 -10.53 3.39 -9.31
CA GLU A 155 -9.53 2.57 -8.64
C GLU A 155 -9.06 3.30 -7.37
N ARG A 156 -9.04 2.57 -6.25
CA ARG A 156 -8.67 3.11 -4.93
C ARG A 156 -7.38 3.96 -4.90
N PRO A 157 -6.33 3.69 -5.70
CA PRO A 157 -5.16 4.56 -5.79
C PRO A 157 -5.39 5.99 -6.28
N GLY A 158 -6.61 6.36 -6.66
CA GLY A 158 -6.92 7.73 -7.12
C GLY A 158 -7.14 7.84 -8.62
N ARG A 159 -7.36 6.73 -9.33
CA ARG A 159 -7.46 6.71 -10.81
C ARG A 159 -8.88 6.48 -11.24
N LEU A 160 -9.39 7.31 -12.14
CA LEU A 160 -10.63 7.06 -12.88
C LEU A 160 -10.26 6.47 -14.25
N ARG A 161 -10.82 5.31 -14.59
CA ARG A 161 -10.52 4.59 -15.83
C ARG A 161 -11.72 4.64 -16.76
N LEU A 162 -11.46 4.77 -18.06
CA LEU A 162 -12.45 4.64 -19.10
C LEU A 162 -12.35 3.26 -19.75
N LEU A 163 -13.45 2.52 -19.72
CA LEU A 163 -13.69 1.33 -20.51
C LEU A 163 -14.53 1.74 -21.73
N GLU A 164 -14.11 1.38 -22.93
CA GLU A 164 -14.83 1.71 -24.16
C GLU A 164 -14.77 0.53 -25.13
N GLY A 165 -15.94 0.06 -25.58
CA GLY A 165 -16.05 -1.10 -26.48
C GLY A 165 -15.37 -2.36 -25.93
N GLY A 166 -15.44 -2.57 -24.60
CA GLY A 166 -14.77 -3.68 -23.91
C GLY A 166 -13.25 -3.56 -23.81
N LYS A 167 -12.67 -2.40 -24.12
CA LYS A 167 -11.23 -2.13 -24.00
C LYS A 167 -10.97 -1.03 -22.98
N LEU A 168 -10.12 -1.33 -22.02
CA LEU A 168 -9.67 -0.34 -21.04
C LEU A 168 -8.68 0.60 -21.72
N HIS A 169 -8.93 1.91 -21.63
CA HIS A 169 -7.95 2.91 -22.04
C HIS A 169 -6.65 2.75 -21.25
N SER A 170 -5.49 2.95 -21.90
CA SER A 170 -4.18 2.71 -21.28
C SER A 170 -3.92 3.64 -20.11
N GLU A 171 -4.25 4.92 -20.29
CA GLU A 171 -4.13 5.97 -19.29
C GLU A 171 -5.42 6.18 -18.51
N ALA A 172 -5.27 6.59 -17.25
CA ALA A 172 -6.40 7.08 -16.46
C ALA A 172 -6.84 8.46 -16.95
N ILE A 173 -8.08 8.85 -16.64
CA ILE A 173 -8.54 10.23 -16.82
C ILE A 173 -7.63 11.14 -16.01
N GLU A 174 -7.07 12.16 -16.68
CA GLU A 174 -6.13 13.08 -16.07
C GLU A 174 -6.83 14.08 -15.16
N GLY A 175 -6.11 14.59 -14.15
CA GLY A 175 -6.62 15.70 -13.32
C GLY A 175 -7.72 15.33 -12.32
N THR A 176 -7.97 14.04 -12.06
CA THR A 176 -8.89 13.61 -11.01
C THR A 176 -8.44 14.07 -9.62
N PRO A 177 -9.35 14.17 -8.63
CA PRO A 177 -8.99 14.55 -7.26
C PRO A 177 -7.87 13.69 -6.66
N SER A 178 -6.96 14.33 -5.91
CA SER A 178 -6.01 13.62 -5.08
C SER A 178 -6.73 12.96 -3.90
N VAL A 179 -6.33 11.73 -3.56
CA VAL A 179 -6.99 10.90 -2.54
C VAL A 179 -6.00 10.38 -1.50
N LEU A 180 -6.48 10.18 -0.27
CA LEU A 180 -5.73 9.40 0.73
C LEU A 180 -5.95 7.90 0.49
N HIS A 181 -5.01 7.25 -0.20
CA HIS A 181 -5.04 5.81 -0.46
C HIS A 181 -4.36 4.99 0.66
N GLU A 182 -4.95 5.01 1.85
CA GLU A 182 -4.50 4.24 3.02
C GLU A 182 -5.67 3.58 3.75
N GLY A 183 -5.46 2.38 4.31
CA GLY A 183 -6.52 1.64 5.02
C GLY A 183 -7.74 1.39 4.15
N GLN A 184 -8.86 2.04 4.45
CA GLN A 184 -10.12 2.00 3.68
C GLN A 184 -10.27 3.19 2.71
N GLY A 185 -9.37 4.16 2.71
CA GLY A 185 -9.41 5.33 1.84
C GLY A 185 -9.01 5.01 0.39
N GLY A 186 -9.39 5.92 -0.50
CA GLY A 186 -9.06 5.94 -1.91
C GLY A 186 -10.02 6.81 -2.72
N LEU A 187 -9.97 6.68 -4.05
CA LEU A 187 -11.10 7.04 -4.91
C LEU A 187 -12.13 5.92 -4.80
N LEU A 188 -13.31 6.28 -4.31
CA LEU A 188 -14.34 5.33 -3.91
C LEU A 188 -15.38 5.26 -5.03
N ASP A 189 -16.57 5.79 -4.80
CA ASP A 189 -17.68 5.60 -5.72
C ASP A 189 -17.69 6.60 -6.88
N VAL A 190 -18.27 6.18 -8.00
CA VAL A 190 -18.57 7.01 -9.17
C VAL A 190 -20.05 6.89 -9.51
N SER A 191 -20.68 8.01 -9.86
CA SER A 191 -22.03 8.03 -10.42
C SER A 191 -22.08 8.96 -11.62
N VAL A 192 -22.74 8.52 -12.68
CA VAL A 192 -23.01 9.29 -13.90
C VAL A 192 -24.38 9.94 -13.75
N ASP A 193 -24.46 11.23 -14.05
CA ASP A 193 -25.73 11.96 -13.98
C ASP A 193 -26.78 11.34 -14.94
N PRO A 194 -28.05 11.18 -14.53
CA PRO A 194 -29.08 10.63 -15.42
C PRO A 194 -29.23 11.40 -16.75
N ASP A 195 -28.94 12.70 -16.74
CA ASP A 195 -28.99 13.56 -17.92
C ASP A 195 -27.58 13.81 -18.51
N TYR A 196 -26.63 12.88 -18.32
CA TYR A 196 -25.22 13.01 -18.76
C TYR A 196 -25.08 13.38 -20.24
N ALA A 197 -25.95 12.85 -21.10
CA ALA A 197 -25.94 13.18 -22.54
C ALA A 197 -26.19 14.67 -22.81
N GLU A 198 -26.87 15.38 -21.91
CA GLU A 198 -27.16 16.80 -22.01
C GLU A 198 -26.17 17.66 -21.22
N ASN A 199 -25.80 17.21 -20.01
CA ASN A 199 -25.07 18.04 -19.05
C ASN A 199 -23.59 17.65 -18.85
N GLY A 200 -23.23 16.39 -19.12
CA GLY A 200 -21.88 15.85 -18.98
C GLY A 200 -21.38 15.66 -17.54
N TRP A 201 -22.26 15.63 -16.53
CA TRP A 201 -21.86 15.54 -15.13
C TRP A 201 -21.55 14.11 -14.66
N VAL A 202 -20.43 13.97 -13.98
CA VAL A 202 -20.02 12.77 -13.26
C VAL A 202 -19.72 13.15 -11.81
N TYR A 203 -20.06 12.29 -10.87
CA TYR A 203 -19.85 12.47 -9.44
C TYR A 203 -18.79 11.48 -8.95
N LEU A 204 -17.90 11.95 -8.09
CA LEU A 204 -16.86 11.14 -7.45
C LEU A 204 -16.92 11.32 -5.94
N SER A 205 -16.91 10.21 -5.21
CA SER A 205 -16.68 10.20 -3.77
C SER A 205 -15.28 9.66 -3.45
N TYR A 206 -14.58 10.29 -2.51
CA TYR A 206 -13.20 9.95 -2.19
C TYR A 206 -12.78 10.37 -0.78
N SER A 207 -11.68 9.79 -0.29
CA SER A 207 -11.02 10.21 0.94
C SER A 207 -10.18 11.48 0.69
N HIS A 208 -10.74 12.63 1.06
CA HIS A 208 -10.08 13.93 0.93
C HIS A 208 -9.12 14.18 2.09
N LEU A 209 -7.86 14.47 1.76
CA LEU A 209 -6.80 14.78 2.72
C LEU A 209 -6.67 16.29 2.91
N LEU A 210 -6.65 16.77 4.16
CA LEU A 210 -6.27 18.16 4.45
C LEU A 210 -4.74 18.28 4.47
N SER A 211 -4.14 18.55 3.31
CA SER A 211 -2.68 18.66 3.14
C SER A 211 -2.04 19.70 4.06
N ASP A 212 -2.76 20.78 4.33
CA ASP A 212 -2.24 21.96 5.03
C ASP A 212 -2.33 21.83 6.56
N ALA A 213 -2.92 20.76 7.07
CA ALA A 213 -2.99 20.49 8.50
C ALA A 213 -1.60 20.20 9.08
N GLU A 214 -1.35 20.51 10.35
CA GLU A 214 -0.09 20.18 11.03
C GLU A 214 -0.03 18.69 11.47
N GLY A 215 1.18 18.22 11.80
CA GLY A 215 1.43 16.85 12.28
C GLY A 215 1.93 15.88 11.20
N GLU A 216 2.51 14.77 11.64
CA GLU A 216 3.03 13.71 10.76
C GLU A 216 1.93 13.04 9.96
N ARG A 217 0.75 12.85 10.57
CA ARG A 217 -0.41 12.24 9.94
C ARG A 217 -1.49 13.27 9.71
N LYS A 218 -1.81 13.51 8.44
CA LYS A 218 -2.80 14.50 8.03
C LYS A 218 -4.22 13.93 8.21
N PRO A 219 -5.19 14.74 8.65
CA PRO A 219 -6.55 14.31 8.83
C PRO A 219 -7.29 14.26 7.48
N ALA A 220 -8.23 13.32 7.36
CA ALA A 220 -8.99 13.09 6.15
C ALA A 220 -10.47 12.80 6.44
N MET A 221 -11.32 12.98 5.44
CA MET A 221 -12.75 12.68 5.48
C MET A 221 -13.30 12.39 4.08
N THR A 222 -14.47 11.78 3.98
CA THR A 222 -15.19 11.64 2.70
C THR A 222 -15.58 13.00 2.14
N ARG A 223 -15.29 13.23 0.86
CA ARG A 223 -15.72 14.38 0.06
C ARG A 223 -16.39 13.89 -1.21
N ILE A 224 -17.40 14.63 -1.67
CA ILE A 224 -18.08 14.36 -2.93
C ILE A 224 -17.90 15.59 -3.82
N VAL A 225 -17.44 15.35 -5.04
CA VAL A 225 -17.34 16.35 -6.10
C VAL A 225 -18.12 15.90 -7.31
N ARG A 226 -18.50 16.85 -8.15
CA ARG A 226 -18.87 16.57 -9.55
C ARG A 226 -17.89 17.25 -10.48
N GLY A 227 -17.84 16.78 -11.71
CA GLY A 227 -17.02 17.34 -12.78
C GLY A 227 -17.44 16.78 -14.12
N LYS A 228 -16.74 17.20 -15.17
CA LYS A 228 -16.95 16.72 -16.54
C LYS A 228 -15.69 16.04 -17.03
N ILE A 229 -15.84 15.26 -18.10
CA ILE A 229 -14.71 14.62 -18.78
C ILE A 229 -14.62 15.17 -20.20
N GLN A 230 -13.52 15.88 -20.49
CA GLN A 230 -13.23 16.47 -21.78
C GLN A 230 -11.78 16.13 -22.16
N ASP A 231 -11.56 15.66 -23.40
CA ASP A 231 -10.23 15.28 -23.89
C ASP A 231 -9.45 14.35 -22.95
N HIS A 232 -10.14 13.36 -22.36
CA HIS A 232 -9.59 12.41 -21.38
C HIS A 232 -9.09 13.05 -20.07
N ALA A 233 -9.57 14.24 -19.74
CA ALA A 233 -9.25 14.97 -18.52
C ALA A 233 -10.52 15.34 -17.73
N TRP A 234 -10.38 15.38 -16.41
CA TRP A 234 -11.38 15.84 -15.47
C TRP A 234 -11.40 17.37 -15.40
N THR A 235 -12.54 17.97 -15.69
CA THR A 235 -12.72 19.42 -15.79
C THR A 235 -13.94 19.89 -15.00
N ASP A 236 -14.09 21.22 -14.88
CA ASP A 236 -15.29 21.87 -14.34
C ASP A 236 -15.71 21.36 -12.95
N GLN A 237 -14.73 21.09 -12.09
CA GLN A 237 -14.99 20.45 -10.80
C GLN A 237 -15.73 21.37 -9.83
N GLU A 238 -16.76 20.82 -9.19
CA GLU A 238 -17.53 21.46 -8.13
C GLU A 238 -17.64 20.56 -6.90
N VAL A 239 -17.58 21.16 -5.71
CA VAL A 239 -17.75 20.45 -4.44
C VAL A 239 -19.23 20.31 -4.14
N ILE A 240 -19.69 19.09 -3.97
CA ILE A 240 -21.08 18.76 -3.64
C ILE A 240 -21.24 18.55 -2.13
N TYR A 241 -20.28 17.86 -1.53
CA TYR A 241 -20.27 17.62 -0.09
C TYR A 241 -18.86 17.68 0.45
N GLU A 242 -18.71 18.41 1.56
CA GLU A 242 -17.49 18.46 2.36
C GLU A 242 -17.90 18.69 3.81
N ALA A 243 -17.41 17.84 4.72
CA ALA A 243 -17.60 18.05 6.14
C ALA A 243 -16.79 19.27 6.63
N PRO A 244 -17.24 19.94 7.71
CA PRO A 244 -16.39 20.88 8.46
C PRO A 244 -15.02 20.26 8.79
N HIS A 245 -13.94 21.04 8.63
CA HIS A 245 -12.55 20.55 8.76
C HIS A 245 -12.21 20.08 10.18
N ASP A 246 -12.89 20.57 11.20
CA ASP A 246 -12.76 20.14 12.60
C ASP A 246 -13.28 18.73 12.85
N LEU A 247 -14.09 18.17 11.95
CA LEU A 247 -14.55 16.79 11.99
C LEU A 247 -13.60 15.81 11.29
N TYR A 248 -12.59 16.30 10.56
CA TYR A 248 -11.61 15.43 9.92
C TYR A 248 -10.77 14.76 11.00
N THR A 249 -10.44 13.48 10.77
CA THR A 249 -9.66 12.71 11.74
C THR A 249 -8.45 12.09 11.06
N THR A 250 -7.44 11.73 11.84
CA THR A 250 -6.23 11.06 11.34
C THR A 250 -6.44 9.56 11.10
N THR A 251 -7.66 9.04 11.25
CA THR A 251 -7.94 7.61 11.06
C THR A 251 -7.76 7.16 9.61
N ARG A 252 -7.58 5.85 9.40
CA ARG A 252 -7.48 5.20 8.07
C ARG A 252 -8.79 4.51 7.67
N HIS A 253 -9.86 4.75 8.43
CA HIS A 253 -11.12 4.02 8.35
C HIS A 253 -12.30 4.98 8.17
N HIS A 254 -13.48 4.43 7.90
CA HIS A 254 -14.75 5.16 7.90
C HIS A 254 -14.89 6.22 6.79
N TYR A 255 -14.42 5.89 5.58
CA TYR A 255 -14.63 6.71 4.38
C TYR A 255 -15.83 6.28 3.53
N GLY A 256 -16.63 5.33 4.03
CA GLY A 256 -17.65 4.63 3.25
C GLY A 256 -18.64 5.56 2.52
N SER A 257 -18.88 5.27 1.26
CA SER A 257 -19.82 5.98 0.40
C SER A 257 -20.44 5.02 -0.62
N ARG A 258 -21.71 5.29 -0.95
CA ARG A 258 -22.37 4.84 -2.18
C ARG A 258 -23.23 6.01 -2.63
N ILE A 259 -22.99 6.51 -3.84
CA ILE A 259 -23.70 7.67 -4.42
C ILE A 259 -24.55 7.27 -5.62
#